data_AF-Q5C1H7-F1
#
_entry.id   AF-Q5C1H7-F1
#
_cell.length_a   1.000
_cell.length_b   1.000
_cell.length_c   1.000
_cell.angle_alpha   90.00
_cell.angle_beta   90.00
_cell.angle_gamma   90.00
#
_symmetry.space_group_name_H-M   'P 1'
#
loop_
_entity.id
_entity.type
_entity.pdbx_description
1 polymer ?
#
loop_
_entity_poly.entity_id
_entity_poly.type
_entity_poly.pdbx_seq_one_letter_code
_entity_poly.pdbx_strand_id
1 'polypeptide(L)'
;MDVLHLPSLIGSKSTIILFYKWRVVIYLVILCCLYIFLWCLTPSELVSEFIKTDEPHECVADRLKPFATKLRDLDAFLIQPENTQTNLLTFTGNGFIGCSFQDDHIVIHNNGFLSQKLKIPVLITLDVHGYVNFKALLLDIRDGLMHKMSCFKHVNELCVSSGTTVYAHRRYPSLLIQTFRVYNPMDWENTVKVDKGNLRNWTELVSLRFIRLQQKSEL
;
A
#
# COMPACT_ATOMS: atom_id res chain seq x y z
N MET A 1 89.01 -46.86 -18.67
CA MET A 1 89.07 -45.95 -17.51
C MET A 1 89.00 -44.56 -18.07
N ASP A 2 87.89 -43.85 -17.86
CA ASP A 2 87.83 -42.40 -17.92
C ASP A 2 86.55 -41.91 -17.24
N VAL A 3 86.63 -40.68 -16.75
CA VAL A 3 86.01 -40.13 -15.54
C VAL A 3 84.87 -39.15 -15.90
N LEU A 4 83.83 -39.14 -15.03
CA LEU A 4 82.83 -38.09 -14.74
C LEU A 4 82.01 -37.46 -15.88
N HIS A 5 80.68 -37.35 -15.65
CA HIS A 5 80.05 -36.06 -15.37
C HIS A 5 78.56 -36.21 -14.97
N LEU A 6 78.23 -35.79 -13.75
CA LEU A 6 76.87 -35.37 -13.37
C LEU A 6 76.58 -33.98 -13.96
N PRO A 7 75.33 -33.73 -14.39
CA PRO A 7 74.63 -32.49 -14.04
C PRO A 7 73.20 -32.79 -13.57
N SER A 8 72.84 -32.51 -12.32
CA SER A 8 72.37 -31.22 -11.79
C SER A 8 70.86 -31.00 -11.95
N LEU A 9 70.17 -31.12 -10.82
CA LEU A 9 68.81 -30.68 -10.52
C LEU A 9 68.59 -29.20 -10.86
N ILE A 10 67.87 -28.89 -11.94
CA ILE A 10 67.32 -27.54 -12.18
C ILE A 10 65.93 -27.69 -12.80
N GLY A 11 64.89 -27.28 -12.07
CA GLY A 11 63.55 -27.20 -12.66
C GLY A 11 62.35 -27.05 -11.72
N SER A 12 62.50 -26.65 -10.45
CA SER A 12 61.37 -26.53 -9.51
C SER A 12 61.10 -25.08 -9.08
N LYS A 13 60.80 -24.18 -10.03
CA LYS A 13 60.27 -22.84 -9.74
C LYS A 13 59.15 -22.36 -10.66
N SER A 14 59.07 -22.84 -11.91
CA SER A 14 58.03 -22.41 -12.86
C SER A 14 56.64 -23.02 -12.64
N THR A 15 56.54 -24.19 -12.02
CA THR A 15 55.25 -24.87 -11.77
C THR A 15 54.45 -24.24 -10.61
N ILE A 16 55.13 -23.64 -9.63
CA ILE A 16 54.47 -23.03 -8.46
C ILE A 16 53.77 -21.70 -8.83
N ILE A 17 54.34 -20.93 -9.75
CA ILE A 17 53.80 -19.64 -10.20
C ILE A 17 52.54 -19.84 -11.06
N LEU A 18 52.47 -20.93 -11.83
CA LEU A 18 51.30 -21.28 -12.64
C LEU A 18 50.09 -21.63 -11.77
N PHE A 19 50.30 -22.36 -10.67
CA PHE A 19 49.24 -22.73 -9.72
C PHE A 19 48.65 -21.53 -8.98
N TYR A 20 49.45 -20.50 -8.67
CA TYR A 20 48.97 -19.30 -7.99
C TYR A 20 48.05 -18.45 -8.88
N LYS A 21 48.36 -18.36 -10.19
CA LYS A 21 47.52 -17.64 -11.17
C LYS A 21 46.13 -18.27 -11.32
N TRP A 22 46.04 -19.60 -11.31
CA TRP A 22 44.76 -20.30 -11.44
C TRP A 22 43.86 -20.14 -10.20
N ARG A 23 44.45 -20.07 -9.00
CA ARG A 23 43.68 -19.82 -7.77
C ARG A 23 43.01 -18.45 -7.77
N VAL A 24 43.70 -17.41 -8.23
CA VAL A 24 43.14 -16.05 -8.33
C VAL A 24 41.97 -16.00 -9.31
N VAL A 25 42.08 -16.69 -10.45
CA VAL A 25 40.99 -16.78 -11.44
C VAL A 25 39.78 -17.51 -10.85
N ILE A 26 39.98 -18.61 -10.12
CA ILE A 26 38.89 -19.34 -9.46
C ILE A 26 38.17 -18.46 -8.43
N TYR A 27 38.91 -17.70 -7.61
CA TYR A 27 38.28 -16.78 -6.65
C TYR A 27 37.47 -15.67 -7.33
N LEU A 28 37.97 -15.10 -8.43
CA LEU A 28 37.23 -14.10 -9.20
C LEU A 28 35.93 -14.67 -9.79
N VAL A 29 35.97 -15.90 -10.32
CA VAL A 29 34.78 -16.57 -10.85
C VAL A 29 33.76 -16.83 -9.74
N ILE A 30 34.19 -17.34 -8.58
CA ILE A 30 33.31 -17.58 -7.43
C ILE A 30 32.67 -16.26 -6.96
N LEU A 31 33.44 -15.18 -6.88
CA LEU A 31 32.95 -13.88 -6.42
C LEU A 31 31.95 -13.27 -7.41
N CYS A 32 32.18 -13.41 -8.72
CA CYS A 32 31.20 -13.06 -9.75
C CYS A 32 29.92 -13.89 -9.66
N CYS A 33 30.03 -15.22 -9.48
CA CYS A 33 28.86 -16.08 -9.30
C CYS A 33 28.05 -15.71 -8.06
N LEU A 34 28.71 -15.40 -6.94
CA LEU A 34 28.07 -14.97 -5.70
C LEU A 34 27.35 -13.62 -5.87
N TYR A 35 27.97 -12.69 -6.59
CA TYR A 35 27.35 -11.40 -6.91
C TYR A 35 26.09 -11.55 -7.77
N ILE A 36 26.14 -12.35 -8.83
CA ILE A 36 24.97 -12.65 -9.68
C ILE A 36 23.88 -13.35 -8.87
N PHE A 37 24.25 -14.32 -8.02
CA PHE A 37 23.31 -15.05 -7.17
C PHE A 37 22.61 -14.12 -6.16
N LEU A 38 23.34 -13.22 -5.52
CA LEU A 38 22.75 -12.20 -4.62
C LEU A 38 21.82 -11.25 -5.37
N TRP A 39 22.13 -10.90 -6.62
CA TRP A 39 21.27 -10.04 -7.44
C TRP A 39 20.00 -10.75 -7.93
N CYS A 40 20.08 -12.05 -8.21
CA CYS A 40 18.89 -12.87 -8.51
C CYS A 40 18.04 -13.13 -7.26
N LEU A 41 18.66 -13.17 -6.07
CA LEU A 41 17.94 -13.37 -4.80
C LEU A 41 17.34 -12.09 -4.23
N THR A 42 17.81 -10.89 -4.63
CA THR A 42 17.10 -9.66 -4.31
C THR A 42 15.75 -9.70 -5.01
N PRO A 43 14.64 -9.86 -4.29
CA PRO A 43 13.33 -9.90 -4.91
C PRO A 43 13.09 -8.50 -5.47
N SER A 44 12.94 -8.38 -6.79
CA SER A 44 12.50 -7.16 -7.45
C SER A 44 11.03 -6.81 -7.14
N GLU A 45 10.38 -7.52 -6.21
CA GLU A 45 8.95 -7.40 -5.91
C GLU A 45 8.55 -6.24 -4.98
N LEU A 46 9.43 -5.29 -4.68
CA LEU A 46 9.13 -4.16 -3.80
C LEU A 46 8.98 -2.80 -4.49
N VAL A 47 8.93 -2.79 -5.82
CA VAL A 47 8.41 -1.64 -6.56
C VAL A 47 7.16 -2.15 -7.27
N SER A 48 5.98 -1.86 -6.72
CA SER A 48 4.76 -1.99 -7.52
C SER A 48 4.93 -1.02 -8.68
N GLU A 49 5.29 -1.56 -9.85
CA GLU A 49 5.32 -0.80 -11.09
C GLU A 49 3.87 -0.33 -11.30
N PHE A 50 3.62 0.94 -10.96
CA PHE A 50 2.30 1.53 -11.11
C PHE A 50 2.00 1.59 -12.60
N ILE A 51 1.13 0.70 -13.05
CA ILE A 51 0.69 0.68 -14.44
C ILE A 51 -0.11 1.97 -14.65
N LYS A 52 0.36 2.80 -15.58
CA LYS A 52 -0.38 3.95 -16.10
C LYS A 52 -1.60 3.41 -16.85
N THR A 53 -2.68 3.14 -16.13
CA THR A 53 -3.93 2.64 -16.72
C THR A 53 -4.80 3.80 -17.15
N ASP A 54 -5.29 3.73 -18.39
CA ASP A 54 -6.14 4.77 -18.95
C ASP A 54 -7.57 4.68 -18.43
N GLU A 55 -8.03 3.55 -17.89
CA GLU A 55 -9.42 3.42 -17.43
C GLU A 55 -9.58 3.42 -15.89
N PRO A 56 -10.59 4.14 -15.33
CA PRO A 56 -10.82 4.21 -13.89
C PRO A 56 -11.09 2.84 -13.25
N HIS A 57 -11.73 1.93 -13.99
CA HIS A 57 -12.08 0.60 -13.50
C HIS A 57 -10.83 -0.28 -13.33
N GLU A 58 -9.88 -0.21 -14.27
CA GLU A 58 -8.58 -0.89 -14.19
C GLU A 58 -7.73 -0.35 -13.05
N CYS A 59 -7.73 0.98 -12.86
CA CYS A 59 -7.04 1.63 -11.75
C CYS A 59 -7.53 1.09 -10.39
N VAL A 60 -8.84 0.94 -10.20
CA VAL A 60 -9.38 0.37 -8.96
C VAL A 60 -9.05 -1.12 -8.85
N ALA A 61 -9.13 -1.88 -9.95
CA ALA A 61 -8.76 -3.30 -9.96
C ALA A 61 -7.30 -3.50 -9.55
N ASP A 62 -6.39 -2.63 -10.00
CA ASP A 62 -4.98 -2.64 -9.60
C ASP A 62 -4.83 -2.41 -8.08
N ARG A 63 -5.58 -1.45 -7.53
CA ARG A 63 -5.60 -1.19 -6.07
C ARG A 63 -6.18 -2.34 -5.24
N LEU A 64 -6.98 -3.21 -5.86
CA LEU A 64 -7.54 -4.39 -5.21
C LEU A 64 -6.61 -5.61 -5.24
N LYS A 65 -5.56 -5.63 -6.08
CA LYS A 65 -4.61 -6.76 -6.16
C LYS A 65 -4.02 -7.18 -4.81
N PRO A 66 -3.60 -6.27 -3.90
CA PRO A 66 -3.09 -6.65 -2.59
C PRO A 66 -4.11 -7.41 -1.71
N PHE A 67 -5.41 -7.29 -2.01
CA PHE A 67 -6.49 -7.94 -1.29
C PHE A 67 -6.97 -9.23 -1.98
N ALA A 68 -6.39 -9.62 -3.12
CA ALA A 68 -6.84 -10.79 -3.88
C ALA A 68 -6.83 -12.08 -3.06
N THR A 69 -5.81 -12.26 -2.21
CA THR A 69 -5.73 -13.41 -1.30
C THR A 69 -6.84 -13.37 -0.24
N LYS A 70 -7.03 -12.22 0.42
CA LYS A 70 -8.08 -12.01 1.43
C LYS A 70 -9.49 -12.21 0.86
N LEU A 71 -9.73 -11.78 -0.37
CA LEU A 71 -11.01 -11.98 -1.07
C LEU A 71 -11.25 -13.47 -1.37
N ARG A 72 -10.23 -14.20 -1.82
CA ARG A 72 -10.30 -15.64 -2.10
C ARG A 72 -10.54 -16.46 -0.83
N ASP A 73 -9.90 -16.05 0.26
CA ASP A 73 -9.98 -16.75 1.55
C ASP A 73 -11.24 -16.34 2.36
N LEU A 74 -12.11 -15.49 1.79
CA LEU A 74 -13.33 -14.95 2.41
C LEU A 74 -13.07 -14.14 3.69
N ASP A 75 -11.84 -13.65 3.88
CA ASP A 75 -11.45 -12.73 4.95
C ASP A 75 -11.86 -11.28 4.65
N ALA A 76 -12.15 -10.99 3.38
CA ALA A 76 -12.63 -9.69 2.93
C ALA A 76 -13.81 -9.80 1.95
N PHE A 77 -14.67 -8.79 1.93
CA PHE A 77 -15.78 -8.67 1.01
C PHE A 77 -15.68 -7.39 0.17
N LEU A 78 -15.79 -7.55 -1.14
CA LEU A 78 -15.83 -6.44 -2.09
C LEU A 78 -17.28 -6.03 -2.36
N ILE A 79 -17.58 -4.76 -2.18
CA ILE A 79 -18.87 -4.13 -2.46
C ILE A 79 -18.65 -3.09 -3.54
N GLN A 80 -19.16 -3.36 -4.73
CA GLN A 80 -19.16 -2.41 -5.84
C GLN A 80 -20.49 -1.65 -5.84
N PRO A 81 -20.48 -0.33 -5.64
CA PRO A 81 -21.69 0.47 -5.50
C PRO A 81 -22.56 0.56 -6.76
N GLU A 82 -22.07 0.12 -7.92
CA GLU A 82 -22.85 0.06 -9.16
C GLU A 82 -23.81 -1.15 -9.20
N ASN A 83 -23.55 -2.20 -8.42
CA ASN A 83 -24.46 -3.33 -8.27
C ASN A 83 -25.52 -3.03 -7.21
N THR A 84 -26.60 -2.37 -7.65
CA THR A 84 -27.79 -1.94 -6.88
C THR A 84 -28.56 -3.06 -6.16
N GLN A 85 -28.16 -4.33 -6.29
CA GLN A 85 -28.90 -5.47 -5.76
C GLN A 85 -28.48 -5.93 -4.36
N THR A 86 -27.40 -5.41 -3.79
CA THR A 86 -26.95 -5.85 -2.46
C THR A 86 -27.05 -4.72 -1.44
N ASN A 87 -27.98 -4.84 -0.50
CA ASN A 87 -28.06 -4.04 0.74
C ASN A 87 -26.90 -4.35 1.69
N LEU A 88 -25.70 -4.63 1.17
CA LEU A 88 -24.54 -4.97 1.98
C LEU A 88 -23.86 -3.68 2.43
N LEU A 89 -24.10 -3.33 3.69
CA LEU A 89 -23.49 -2.15 4.30
C LEU A 89 -22.04 -2.50 4.68
N THR A 90 -21.06 -1.70 4.25
CA THR A 90 -19.74 -1.74 4.88
C THR A 90 -19.87 -1.12 6.25
N PHE A 91 -19.60 -1.89 7.31
CA PHE A 91 -19.69 -1.39 8.67
C PHE A 91 -18.47 -1.84 9.47
N THR A 92 -17.86 -0.92 10.20
CA THR A 92 -16.78 -1.19 11.15
C THR A 92 -17.15 -0.57 12.49
N GLY A 93 -16.80 -1.27 13.56
CA GLY A 93 -17.07 -0.82 14.92
C GLY A 93 -16.37 -1.68 15.95
N ASN A 94 -16.32 -1.19 17.18
CA ASN A 94 -15.69 -1.84 18.33
C ASN A 94 -16.70 -2.21 19.43
N GLY A 95 -18.00 -2.19 19.11
CA GLY A 95 -19.09 -2.41 20.06
C GLY A 95 -19.54 -1.17 20.84
N PHE A 96 -18.76 -0.09 20.84
CA PHE A 96 -19.14 1.21 21.41
C PHE A 96 -19.42 2.26 20.34
N ILE A 97 -18.56 2.33 19.32
CA ILE A 97 -18.73 3.22 18.16
C ILE A 97 -18.66 2.40 16.87
N GLY A 98 -19.41 2.81 15.87
CA GLY A 98 -19.29 2.27 14.52
C GLY A 98 -19.75 3.25 13.45
N CYS A 99 -19.32 2.99 12.23
CA CYS A 99 -19.60 3.84 11.07
C CYS A 99 -19.61 3.04 9.77
N SER A 100 -20.16 3.65 8.72
CA SER A 100 -20.23 3.10 7.38
C SER A 100 -19.79 4.12 6.32
N PHE A 101 -19.29 3.70 5.16
CA PHE A 101 -19.07 4.60 4.03
C PHE A 101 -20.36 4.94 3.27
N GLN A 102 -21.43 4.16 3.49
CA GLN A 102 -22.73 4.35 2.85
C GLN A 102 -23.69 5.20 3.70
N ASP A 103 -23.41 5.38 4.99
CA ASP A 103 -24.22 6.15 5.92
C ASP A 103 -23.41 7.36 6.44
N ASP A 104 -24.01 8.54 6.50
CA ASP A 104 -23.41 9.77 7.05
C ASP A 104 -23.54 9.85 8.58
N HIS A 105 -24.04 8.78 9.20
CA HIS A 105 -24.21 8.68 10.64
C HIS A 105 -23.12 7.81 11.28
N ILE A 106 -22.64 8.25 12.44
CA ILE A 106 -21.96 7.38 13.40
C ILE A 106 -23.01 6.76 14.30
N VAL A 107 -22.85 5.46 14.56
CA VAL A 107 -23.65 4.74 15.54
C VAL A 107 -22.87 4.65 16.83
N ILE A 108 -23.42 5.18 17.92
CA ILE A 108 -22.90 4.96 19.27
C ILE A 108 -23.80 3.95 19.96
N HIS A 109 -23.20 2.89 20.46
CA HIS A 109 -23.83 1.90 21.31
C HIS A 109 -23.33 2.08 22.75
N ASN A 110 -24.28 2.16 23.68
CA ASN A 110 -24.00 2.17 25.10
C ASN A 110 -24.71 0.97 25.72
N ASN A 111 -23.97 0.14 26.46
CA ASN A 111 -24.51 -1.09 27.02
C ASN A 111 -25.80 -0.82 27.82
N GLY A 112 -26.88 -1.49 27.44
CA GLY A 112 -28.19 -1.36 28.09
C GLY A 112 -29.10 -0.25 27.55
N PHE A 113 -28.66 0.51 26.55
CA PHE A 113 -29.47 1.54 25.89
C PHE A 113 -29.60 1.28 24.39
N LEU A 114 -30.62 1.88 23.77
CA LEU A 114 -30.80 1.85 22.32
C LEU A 114 -29.64 2.60 21.65
N SER A 115 -29.05 2.00 20.61
CA SER A 115 -27.97 2.64 19.84
C SER A 115 -28.44 3.96 19.25
N GLN A 116 -27.67 5.02 19.46
CA GLN A 116 -27.97 6.35 18.97
C GLN A 116 -27.24 6.59 17.65
N LYS A 117 -27.96 7.04 16.63
CA LYS A 117 -27.37 7.54 15.39
C LYS A 117 -27.06 9.02 15.56
N LEU A 118 -25.80 9.39 15.40
CA LEU A 118 -25.35 10.76 15.35
C LEU A 118 -25.04 11.13 13.91
N LYS A 119 -25.67 12.19 13.40
CA LYS A 119 -25.48 12.66 12.03
C LYS A 119 -24.17 13.44 11.91
N ILE A 120 -23.07 12.69 11.92
CA ILE A 120 -21.72 13.23 11.89
C ILE A 120 -21.02 12.73 10.62
N PRO A 121 -20.77 13.61 9.63
CA PRO A 121 -19.95 13.25 8.50
C PRO A 121 -18.47 13.23 8.91
N VAL A 122 -18.08 12.23 9.71
CA VAL A 122 -16.68 12.06 10.17
C VAL A 122 -15.80 11.54 9.05
N LEU A 123 -16.39 10.81 8.10
CA LEU A 123 -15.64 10.22 7.00
C LEU A 123 -15.35 11.27 5.94
N ILE A 124 -14.09 11.69 5.87
CA ILE A 124 -13.60 12.54 4.79
C ILE A 124 -13.77 11.79 3.46
N THR A 125 -14.48 12.41 2.51
CA THR A 125 -14.62 11.90 1.15
C THR A 125 -13.85 12.76 0.18
N LEU A 126 -13.36 12.15 -0.89
CA LEU A 126 -12.68 12.86 -1.94
C LEU A 126 -13.58 12.86 -3.16
N ASP A 127 -13.86 14.04 -3.67
CA ASP A 127 -14.58 14.21 -4.93
C ASP A 127 -13.87 15.27 -5.75
N VAL A 128 -13.47 14.88 -6.97
CA VAL A 128 -12.79 15.77 -7.90
C VAL A 128 -13.82 16.18 -8.94
N HIS A 129 -14.34 17.39 -8.78
CA HIS A 129 -15.38 17.92 -9.65
C HIS A 129 -14.90 17.93 -11.11
N GLY A 130 -15.70 17.36 -12.02
CA GLY A 130 -15.37 17.26 -13.45
C GLY A 130 -14.60 15.99 -13.86
N TYR A 131 -14.28 15.09 -12.92
CA TYR A 131 -13.61 13.83 -13.21
C TYR A 131 -14.61 12.67 -13.21
N VAL A 132 -14.45 11.72 -14.13
CA VAL A 132 -15.14 10.43 -14.06
C VAL A 132 -14.57 9.66 -12.88
N ASN A 133 -15.42 9.23 -11.96
CA ASN A 133 -15.01 8.49 -10.78
C ASN A 133 -15.49 7.03 -10.84
N PHE A 134 -14.63 6.12 -10.38
CA PHE A 134 -15.00 4.74 -10.10
C PHE A 134 -14.54 4.40 -8.69
N LYS A 135 -15.39 3.73 -7.92
CA LYS A 135 -15.18 3.49 -6.49
C LYS A 135 -15.50 2.05 -6.14
N ALA A 136 -14.66 1.47 -5.28
CA ALA A 136 -14.89 0.17 -4.67
C ALA A 136 -14.81 0.29 -3.15
N LEU A 137 -15.72 -0.39 -2.46
CA LEU A 137 -15.71 -0.52 -1.02
C LEU A 137 -15.28 -1.94 -0.67
N LEU A 138 -14.41 -2.10 0.30
CA LEU A 138 -13.94 -3.40 0.75
C LEU A 138 -14.03 -3.46 2.27
N LEU A 139 -14.68 -4.50 2.79
CA LEU A 139 -14.75 -4.79 4.20
C LEU A 139 -13.79 -5.93 4.52
N ASP A 140 -12.74 -5.64 5.27
CA ASP A 140 -11.83 -6.64 5.81
C ASP A 140 -12.33 -7.06 7.19
N ILE A 141 -12.89 -8.26 7.26
CA ILE A 141 -13.52 -8.74 8.49
C ILE A 141 -12.47 -9.18 9.50
N ARG A 142 -11.39 -9.79 9.01
CA ARG A 142 -10.33 -10.32 9.85
C ARG A 142 -9.65 -9.22 10.65
N ASP A 143 -9.30 -8.13 9.98
CA ASP A 143 -8.66 -6.98 10.63
C ASP A 143 -9.71 -6.01 11.21
N GLY A 144 -10.96 -6.07 10.75
CA GLY A 144 -12.04 -5.15 11.14
C GLY A 144 -11.88 -3.78 10.50
N LEU A 145 -11.31 -3.74 9.29
CA LEU A 145 -11.00 -2.53 8.55
C LEU A 145 -12.00 -2.34 7.41
N MET A 146 -12.31 -1.08 7.15
CA MET A 146 -13.05 -0.71 5.94
C MET A 146 -12.15 0.08 5.02
N HIS A 147 -12.12 -0.31 3.76
CA HIS A 147 -11.37 0.36 2.71
C HIS A 147 -12.33 0.94 1.67
N LYS A 148 -12.10 2.18 1.26
CA LYS A 148 -12.73 2.83 0.13
C LYS A 148 -11.63 3.22 -0.83
N MET A 149 -11.66 2.61 -2.01
CA MET A 149 -10.76 2.93 -3.11
C MET A 149 -11.55 3.75 -4.11
N SER A 150 -10.95 4.82 -4.63
CA SER A 150 -11.57 5.64 -5.67
C SER A 150 -10.51 6.06 -6.68
N CYS A 151 -10.80 5.89 -7.95
CA CYS A 151 -9.99 6.41 -9.04
C CYS A 151 -10.77 7.48 -9.79
N PHE A 152 -10.07 8.54 -10.17
CA PHE A 152 -10.60 9.72 -10.83
C PHE A 152 -9.84 9.91 -12.14
N LYS A 153 -10.57 10.11 -13.23
CA LYS A 153 -10.00 10.40 -14.55
C LYS A 153 -10.61 11.68 -15.12
N HIS A 154 -9.76 12.55 -15.64
CA HIS A 154 -10.15 13.67 -16.49
C HIS A 154 -9.75 13.39 -17.94
N VAL A 155 -10.35 14.12 -18.87
CA VAL A 155 -10.19 13.90 -20.31
C VAL A 155 -8.71 14.03 -20.66
N ASN A 156 -8.14 12.97 -21.26
CA ASN A 156 -6.73 12.86 -21.67
C ASN A 156 -5.69 12.93 -20.53
N GLU A 157 -6.07 12.63 -19.28
CA GLU A 157 -5.16 12.58 -18.13
C GLU A 157 -5.02 11.16 -17.57
N LEU A 158 -3.89 10.91 -16.89
CA LEU A 158 -3.67 9.68 -16.12
C LEU A 158 -4.59 9.64 -14.90
N CYS A 159 -4.97 8.43 -14.47
CA CYS A 159 -5.88 8.24 -13.34
C CYS A 159 -5.24 8.63 -12.00
N VAL A 160 -5.84 9.58 -11.29
CA VAL A 160 -5.52 9.88 -9.88
C VAL A 160 -6.25 8.87 -9.00
N SER A 161 -5.58 8.32 -7.99
CA SER A 161 -6.19 7.33 -7.10
C SER A 161 -6.20 7.81 -5.65
N SER A 162 -7.24 7.47 -4.92
CA SER A 162 -7.36 7.68 -3.49
C SER A 162 -7.76 6.40 -2.76
N GLY A 163 -7.20 6.24 -1.58
CA GLY A 163 -7.49 5.13 -0.69
C GLY A 163 -7.80 5.66 0.70
N THR A 164 -9.00 5.38 1.19
CA THR A 164 -9.42 5.68 2.55
C THR A 164 -9.56 4.38 3.32
N THR A 165 -8.96 4.32 4.51
CA THR A 165 -9.11 3.20 5.45
C THR A 165 -9.71 3.71 6.75
N VAL A 166 -10.67 2.99 7.30
CA VAL A 166 -11.34 3.33 8.56
C VAL A 166 -11.25 2.15 9.52
N TYR A 167 -10.96 2.47 10.78
CA TYR A 167 -10.77 1.51 11.86
C TYR A 167 -11.33 2.08 13.17
N ALA A 168 -12.18 1.30 13.86
CA ALA A 168 -12.57 1.60 15.23
C ALA A 168 -11.57 0.96 16.21
N HIS A 169 -10.95 1.76 17.07
CA HIS A 169 -9.89 1.26 17.95
C HIS A 169 -10.45 0.27 18.99
N ARG A 170 -9.90 -0.95 19.04
CA ARG A 170 -10.40 -1.99 19.95
C ARG A 170 -10.15 -1.68 21.43
N ARG A 171 -9.01 -1.06 21.77
CA ARG A 171 -8.66 -0.70 23.16
C ARG A 171 -9.24 0.64 23.65
N TYR A 172 -9.50 1.58 22.74
CA TYR A 172 -9.93 2.94 23.06
C TYR A 172 -11.32 3.11 22.45
N PRO A 173 -12.40 2.85 23.21
CA PRO A 173 -13.74 2.65 22.64
C PRO A 173 -14.27 3.89 21.89
N SER A 174 -13.87 5.09 22.33
CA SER A 174 -14.27 6.37 21.73
C SER A 174 -13.43 6.82 20.54
N LEU A 175 -12.44 6.02 20.09
CA LEU A 175 -11.50 6.41 19.04
C LEU A 175 -11.82 5.74 17.71
N LEU A 176 -12.17 6.56 16.72
CA LEU A 176 -12.26 6.17 15.31
C LEU A 176 -11.07 6.77 14.55
N ILE A 177 -10.36 5.93 13.81
CA ILE A 177 -9.20 6.33 13.02
C ILE A 177 -9.56 6.21 11.54
N GLN A 178 -9.41 7.32 10.81
CA GLN A 178 -9.47 7.35 9.37
C GLN A 178 -8.11 7.73 8.80
N THR A 179 -7.57 6.91 7.92
CA THR A 179 -6.39 7.23 7.13
C THR A 179 -6.81 7.45 5.69
N PHE A 180 -6.45 8.59 5.11
CA PHE A 180 -6.66 8.86 3.69
C PHE A 180 -5.29 8.98 3.01
N ARG A 181 -5.18 8.41 1.81
CA ARG A 181 -3.98 8.49 0.96
C ARG A 181 -4.43 8.88 -0.43
N VAL A 182 -3.73 9.84 -1.02
CA VAL A 182 -3.97 10.30 -2.40
C VAL A 182 -2.67 10.10 -3.16
N TYR A 183 -2.78 9.54 -4.35
CA TYR A 183 -1.65 9.27 -5.22
C TYR A 183 -1.91 9.93 -6.58
N ASN A 184 -1.05 10.89 -6.92
CA ASN A 184 -1.00 11.53 -8.22
C ASN A 184 0.16 10.91 -9.03
N PRO A 185 -0.11 10.13 -10.08
CA PRO A 185 0.94 9.59 -10.95
C PRO A 185 1.48 10.60 -11.97
N MET A 186 0.93 11.82 -12.04
CA MET A 186 1.32 12.82 -13.03
C MET A 186 2.52 13.64 -12.55
N ASP A 187 3.33 14.07 -13.51
CA ASP A 187 4.51 14.91 -13.28
C ASP A 187 4.15 16.40 -13.05
N TRP A 188 2.86 16.75 -13.12
CA TRP A 188 2.35 18.10 -12.93
C TRP A 188 1.38 18.21 -11.75
N GLU A 189 1.20 19.43 -11.24
CA GLU A 189 0.39 19.69 -10.05
C GLU A 189 -1.11 19.61 -10.34
N ASN A 190 -1.79 18.61 -9.78
CA ASN A 190 -3.25 18.50 -9.80
C ASN A 190 -3.85 19.06 -8.52
N THR A 191 -4.81 19.99 -8.66
CA THR A 191 -5.57 20.49 -7.51
C THR A 191 -6.69 19.52 -7.19
N VAL A 192 -6.46 18.66 -6.18
CA VAL A 192 -7.48 17.75 -5.67
C VAL A 192 -8.30 18.47 -4.59
N LYS A 193 -9.60 18.67 -4.84
CA LYS A 193 -10.51 19.16 -3.80
C LYS A 193 -10.83 18.04 -2.84
N VAL A 194 -10.39 18.19 -1.60
CA VAL A 194 -10.77 17.29 -0.51
C VAL A 194 -12.05 17.84 0.10
N ASP A 195 -13.17 17.12 -0.09
CA ASP A 195 -14.42 17.44 0.60
C ASP A 195 -14.34 16.93 2.04
N LYS A 196 -13.92 17.84 2.92
CA LYS A 196 -14.04 17.63 4.36
C LYS A 196 -15.51 17.83 4.69
N GLY A 197 -16.29 16.75 4.56
CA GLY A 197 -17.75 16.74 4.67
C GLY A 197 -18.27 17.76 5.68
N ASN A 198 -19.30 18.52 5.31
CA ASN A 198 -19.70 19.83 5.84
C ASN A 198 -19.49 20.09 7.36
N LEU A 199 -18.22 20.27 7.79
CA LEU A 199 -17.82 20.52 9.18
C LEU A 199 -18.29 21.88 9.70
N ARG A 200 -18.71 22.78 8.79
CA ARG A 200 -19.17 24.13 9.14
C ARG A 200 -20.54 24.15 9.81
N ASN A 201 -21.36 23.12 9.59
CA ASN A 201 -22.70 23.02 10.16
C ASN A 201 -22.71 22.38 11.56
N TRP A 202 -21.52 22.15 12.14
CA TRP A 202 -21.35 21.44 13.39
C TRP A 202 -21.25 22.43 14.56
N THR A 203 -22.38 22.69 15.23
CA THR A 203 -22.47 23.62 16.36
C THR A 203 -21.91 23.07 17.67
N GLU A 204 -21.74 21.75 17.79
CA GLU A 204 -21.22 21.07 18.99
C GLU A 204 -19.70 20.81 18.94
N LEU A 205 -19.01 21.33 17.93
CA LEU A 205 -17.60 21.07 17.72
C LEU A 205 -16.74 21.85 18.72
N VAL A 206 -16.33 21.18 19.79
CA VAL A 206 -15.60 21.81 20.91
C VAL A 206 -14.19 22.29 20.50
N SER A 207 -13.47 21.55 19.65
CA SER A 207 -12.22 22.06 19.06
C SER A 207 -11.80 21.28 17.81
N LEU A 208 -11.33 21.99 16.77
CA LEU A 208 -10.56 21.41 15.66
C LEU A 208 -9.07 21.68 15.89
N ARG A 209 -8.25 20.63 15.88
CA ARG A 209 -6.79 20.76 15.85
C ARG A 209 -6.25 20.08 14.60
N PHE A 210 -5.60 20.86 13.75
CA PHE A 210 -4.85 20.35 12.61
C PHE A 210 -3.38 20.27 12.99
N ILE A 211 -2.85 19.05 13.09
CA ILE A 211 -1.42 18.82 13.28
C ILE A 211 -0.86 18.41 11.93
N ARG A 212 -0.05 19.28 11.30
CA ARG A 212 0.69 18.93 10.09
C ARG A 212 1.89 18.08 10.49
N LEU A 213 1.87 16.80 10.13
CA LEU A 213 3.04 15.94 10.27
C LEU A 213 3.95 16.23 9.07
N GLN A 214 5.12 16.82 9.31
CA GLN A 214 6.16 16.93 8.28
C GLN A 214 6.98 15.65 8.26
N GLN A 215 7.14 15.07 7.07
CA GLN A 215 8.09 13.98 6.86
C GLN A 215 9.49 14.57 6.98
N LYS A 216 10.25 14.10 7.96
CA LYS A 216 11.67 14.47 8.12
C LYS A 216 12.41 13.80 6.96
N SER A 217 12.87 14.56 5.99
CA SER A 217 13.80 14.06 4.97
C SER A 217 15.15 13.84 5.65
N GLU A 218 15.53 12.58 5.85
CA GLU A 218 16.92 12.27 6.18
C GLU A 218 17.73 12.43 4.89
N LEU A 219 18.70 13.34 4.97
CA LEU A 219 19.66 13.71 3.93
C LEU A 219 20.96 12.92 4.19
#